data_AF-A0A9Q5I5X8-F1
#
_entry.id   AF-A0A9Q5I5X8-F1
#
_cell.length_a   1.000
_cell.length_b   1.000
_cell.length_c   1.000
_cell.angle_alpha   90.00
_cell.angle_beta   90.00
_cell.angle_gamma   90.00
#
_symmetry.space_group_name_H-M   'P 1'
#
loop_
_entity.id
_entity.type
_entity.pdbx_description
1 polymer ?
#
loop_
_entity_poly.entity_id
_entity_poly.type
_entity_poly.pdbx_seq_one_letter_code
_entity_poly.pdbx_strand_id
1 'polypeptide(L)'
;MLGFHNIQESSVNMPGLTLPPFPDNFPTHPLLVIDYGLLKAGDIKEIDKFWKAATELGFWYLKNHGADELVNGMFDTGAEMMDLPLEEKMKWLRGDGTESFGYIFRCKPIGAYATNEYGNPDNTEYLNVSREDALAYPEVVHRTYPPVVNARMESTIIPFVHKSIEVLDAIMTIFDRKLGLPEGTLADLHAHMDRSGSDARVIKSPPKYRNDGGPVDKDKVSIGAHTDFGSLTFLHNRLGGLQVLPPGSEDWHYVLPVPGHAICNIGDSLGLFSGGVLRSNMHRVVPPPGPQSAYPRWSVAFFTRPGNDVKLRALEESPIVREALSRMSPEQRAKYFPNVTQGQWLARRRDNVTLKNRKASIHSNIKSSLDNFAL
;
A
#
# COMPACT_ATOMS: atom_id res chain seq x y z
N MET A 1 -5.60 -4.59 -35.90
CA MET A 1 -4.57 -3.57 -36.14
C MET A 1 -5.19 -2.19 -35.94
N LEU A 2 -5.13 -1.66 -34.73
CA LEU A 2 -5.38 -0.25 -34.45
C LEU A 2 -4.26 0.15 -33.49
N GLY A 3 -3.33 0.95 -34.01
CA GLY A 3 -2.09 1.32 -33.35
C GLY A 3 -2.33 2.35 -32.26
N PHE A 4 -1.77 2.08 -31.08
CA PHE A 4 -1.57 3.06 -30.03
C PHE A 4 -0.60 4.12 -30.54
N HIS A 5 -1.10 5.31 -30.88
CA HIS A 5 -0.27 6.46 -31.20
C HIS A 5 0.12 7.20 -29.91
N ASN A 6 1.44 7.39 -29.77
CA ASN A 6 2.19 8.36 -28.96
C ASN A 6 1.37 9.30 -28.06
N ILE A 7 1.46 9.05 -26.76
CA ILE A 7 1.33 10.09 -25.74
C ILE A 7 2.76 10.49 -25.37
N GLN A 8 3.14 11.68 -25.82
CA GLN A 8 4.46 12.27 -25.62
C GLN A 8 4.66 12.62 -24.14
N GLU A 9 5.89 12.36 -23.68
CA GLU A 9 6.37 12.30 -22.32
C GLU A 9 6.25 13.62 -21.54
N SER A 10 5.74 13.55 -20.30
CA SER A 10 6.11 14.47 -19.23
C SER A 10 6.88 13.68 -18.17
N SER A 11 8.16 13.43 -18.43
CA SER A 11 9.09 12.79 -17.50
C SER A 11 9.43 13.76 -16.36
N VAL A 12 8.84 13.57 -15.19
CA VAL A 12 9.28 14.28 -13.98
C VAL A 12 10.50 13.54 -13.42
N ASN A 13 11.67 14.04 -13.80
CA ASN A 13 12.99 13.62 -13.35
C ASN A 13 13.26 14.14 -11.94
N MET A 14 13.74 13.27 -11.04
CA MET A 14 14.73 13.75 -10.05
C MET A 14 15.93 14.27 -10.86
N PRO A 15 16.51 15.45 -10.55
CA PRO A 15 17.54 16.05 -11.40
C PRO A 15 18.67 15.05 -11.68
N GLY A 16 18.81 14.64 -12.95
CA GLY A 16 19.91 13.79 -13.42
C GLY A 16 19.63 12.28 -13.59
N LEU A 17 18.44 11.75 -13.27
CA LEU A 17 18.16 10.31 -13.41
C LEU A 17 16.95 10.03 -14.34
N THR A 18 17.22 9.64 -15.58
CA THR A 18 16.20 9.06 -16.48
C THR A 18 16.03 7.58 -16.14
N LEU A 19 14.86 7.20 -15.62
CA LEU A 19 14.55 5.81 -15.32
C LEU A 19 14.26 5.04 -16.62
N PRO A 20 14.69 3.78 -16.76
CA PRO A 20 14.38 2.99 -17.95
C PRO A 20 12.86 2.72 -18.04
N PRO A 21 12.31 2.65 -19.26
CA PRO A 21 10.89 2.36 -19.45
C PRO A 21 10.53 0.97 -18.89
N PHE A 22 9.25 0.78 -18.59
CA PHE A 22 8.76 -0.55 -18.23
C PHE A 22 8.90 -1.48 -19.45
N PRO A 23 9.42 -2.72 -19.29
CA PRO A 23 9.66 -3.56 -20.46
C PRO A 23 8.35 -4.16 -21.02
N ASP A 24 8.17 -4.11 -22.35
CA ASP A 24 6.95 -4.52 -23.05
C ASP A 24 6.66 -6.03 -23.00
N ASN A 25 7.66 -6.85 -22.68
CA ASN A 25 7.58 -8.30 -22.70
C ASN A 25 7.06 -8.93 -21.38
N PHE A 26 6.69 -8.12 -20.38
CA PHE A 26 6.14 -8.63 -19.12
C PHE A 26 4.61 -8.53 -19.10
N PRO A 27 3.91 -9.59 -18.68
CA PRO A 27 2.45 -9.56 -18.57
C PRO A 27 2.03 -8.52 -17.52
N THR A 28 1.21 -7.57 -17.96
CA THR A 28 0.59 -6.57 -17.10
C THR A 28 -0.90 -6.88 -16.94
N HIS A 29 -1.46 -6.50 -15.79
CA HIS A 29 -2.90 -6.57 -15.58
C HIS A 29 -3.54 -5.25 -16.03
N PRO A 30 -4.54 -5.27 -16.94
CA PRO A 30 -5.16 -4.06 -17.45
C PRO A 30 -6.13 -3.47 -16.42
N LEU A 31 -5.61 -2.70 -15.46
CA LEU A 31 -6.44 -1.98 -14.50
C LEU A 31 -7.30 -0.93 -15.20
N LEU A 32 -8.53 -0.77 -14.74
CA LEU A 32 -9.41 0.30 -15.19
C LEU A 32 -8.87 1.64 -14.68
N VAL A 33 -8.82 2.64 -15.57
CA VAL A 33 -8.44 4.02 -15.23
C VAL A 33 -9.67 4.80 -14.85
N ILE A 34 -9.80 5.22 -13.61
CA ILE A 34 -10.92 5.97 -13.06
C ILE A 34 -10.56 7.46 -12.96
N ASP A 35 -11.45 8.33 -13.42
CA ASP A 35 -11.32 9.79 -13.34
C ASP A 35 -12.01 10.33 -12.09
N TYR A 36 -11.21 10.80 -11.12
CA TYR A 36 -11.75 11.34 -9.87
C TYR A 36 -12.63 12.57 -10.07
N GLY A 37 -12.34 13.42 -11.07
CA GLY A 37 -13.15 14.60 -11.36
C GLY A 37 -14.57 14.22 -11.80
N LEU A 38 -14.69 13.19 -12.64
CA LEU A 38 -15.98 12.65 -13.06
C LEU A 38 -16.72 11.94 -11.92
N LEU A 39 -16.00 11.22 -11.04
CA LEU A 39 -16.59 10.65 -9.83
C LEU A 39 -17.21 11.73 -8.93
N LYS A 40 -16.47 12.82 -8.67
CA LYS A 40 -17.00 13.96 -7.88
C LYS A 40 -18.18 14.63 -8.55
N ALA A 41 -18.19 14.70 -9.89
CA ALA A 41 -19.30 15.25 -10.66
C ALA A 41 -20.54 14.34 -10.68
N GLY A 42 -20.46 13.12 -10.14
CA GLY A 42 -21.56 12.17 -10.11
C GLY A 42 -21.83 11.51 -11.47
N ASP A 43 -20.82 11.44 -12.35
CA ASP A 43 -20.98 10.79 -13.66
C ASP A 43 -21.29 9.29 -13.47
N ILE A 44 -22.47 8.88 -13.95
CA ILE A 44 -23.00 7.54 -13.73
C ILE A 44 -22.12 6.47 -14.40
N LYS A 45 -21.59 6.76 -15.60
CA LYS A 45 -20.77 5.79 -16.34
C LYS A 45 -19.45 5.57 -15.62
N GLU A 46 -18.85 6.62 -15.10
CA GLU A 46 -17.61 6.54 -14.34
C GLU A 46 -17.82 5.84 -12.99
N ILE A 47 -18.94 6.10 -12.30
CA ILE A 47 -19.32 5.39 -11.08
C ILE A 47 -19.51 3.89 -11.34
N ASP A 48 -20.16 3.50 -12.43
CA ASP A 48 -20.38 2.08 -12.76
C ASP A 48 -19.07 1.38 -13.14
N LYS A 49 -18.19 2.07 -13.87
CA LYS A 49 -16.84 1.59 -14.18
C LYS A 49 -15.99 1.44 -12.93
N PHE A 50 -16.07 2.40 -12.00
CA PHE A 50 -15.42 2.32 -10.69
C PHE A 50 -15.96 1.14 -9.86
N TRP A 51 -17.28 0.98 -9.81
CA TRP A 51 -17.93 -0.14 -9.13
C TRP A 51 -17.49 -1.49 -9.68
N LYS A 52 -17.39 -1.61 -11.01
CA LYS A 52 -16.85 -2.80 -11.66
C LYS A 52 -15.41 -3.07 -11.22
N ALA A 53 -14.56 -2.04 -11.22
CA ALA A 53 -13.17 -2.18 -10.79
C ALA A 53 -13.07 -2.69 -9.34
N ALA A 54 -13.86 -2.11 -8.44
CA ALA A 54 -13.85 -2.44 -7.01
C ALA A 54 -14.42 -3.85 -6.69
N THR A 55 -15.37 -4.35 -7.48
CA THR A 55 -16.07 -5.63 -7.23
C THR A 55 -15.48 -6.82 -8.01
N GLU A 56 -14.84 -6.59 -9.15
CA GLU A 56 -14.21 -7.66 -9.94
C GLU A 56 -12.74 -7.86 -9.56
N LEU A 57 -11.98 -6.78 -9.42
CA LEU A 57 -10.53 -6.84 -9.20
C LEU A 57 -10.08 -6.17 -7.91
N GLY A 58 -10.83 -5.23 -7.36
CA GLY A 58 -10.40 -4.50 -6.17
C GLY A 58 -9.16 -3.63 -6.37
N PHE A 59 -8.75 -3.40 -7.62
CA PHE A 59 -7.63 -2.53 -8.01
C PHE A 59 -8.05 -1.65 -9.19
N TRP A 60 -7.62 -0.39 -9.18
CA TRP A 60 -7.81 0.55 -10.30
C TRP A 60 -6.71 1.60 -10.32
N TYR A 61 -6.55 2.29 -11.45
CA TYR A 61 -5.82 3.56 -11.46
C TYR A 61 -6.80 4.70 -11.18
N LEU A 62 -6.38 5.71 -10.43
CA LEU A 62 -7.15 6.93 -10.21
C LEU A 62 -6.34 8.11 -10.74
N LYS A 63 -6.91 8.88 -11.68
CA LYS A 63 -6.33 10.13 -12.19
C LYS A 63 -7.14 11.34 -11.76
N ASN A 64 -6.58 12.54 -11.96
CA ASN A 64 -7.21 13.83 -11.64
C ASN A 64 -7.60 13.96 -10.16
N HIS A 65 -6.91 13.24 -9.27
CA HIS A 65 -7.19 13.23 -7.83
C HIS A 65 -6.46 14.34 -7.07
N GLY A 66 -5.60 15.11 -7.73
CA GLY A 66 -4.84 16.25 -7.18
C GLY A 66 -3.72 15.87 -6.21
N ALA A 67 -3.78 14.72 -5.52
CA ALA A 67 -2.71 14.33 -4.59
C ALA A 67 -1.37 14.02 -5.30
N ASP A 68 -1.37 13.71 -6.60
CA ASP A 68 -0.13 13.42 -7.35
C ASP A 68 0.81 14.64 -7.43
N GLU A 69 0.26 15.85 -7.35
CA GLU A 69 1.03 17.10 -7.30
C GLU A 69 1.89 17.20 -6.02
N LEU A 70 1.46 16.53 -4.95
CA LEU A 70 2.10 16.56 -3.63
C LEU A 70 3.03 15.35 -3.40
N VAL A 71 2.88 14.31 -4.22
CA VAL A 71 3.64 13.06 -4.11
C VAL A 71 5.14 13.27 -4.29
N ASN A 72 5.56 14.19 -5.15
CA ASN A 72 6.99 14.47 -5.33
C ASN A 72 7.61 15.06 -4.06
N GLY A 73 6.92 15.98 -3.38
CA GLY A 73 7.37 16.48 -2.09
C GLY A 73 7.47 15.37 -1.03
N MET A 74 6.56 14.38 -1.06
CA MET A 74 6.63 13.21 -0.18
C MET A 74 7.86 12.32 -0.50
N PHE A 75 8.18 12.12 -1.79
CA PHE A 75 9.40 11.44 -2.19
C PHE A 75 10.65 12.18 -1.71
N ASP A 76 10.72 13.50 -1.90
CA ASP A 76 11.85 14.31 -1.44
C ASP A 76 12.02 14.23 0.08
N THR A 77 10.91 14.31 0.84
CA THR A 77 10.93 14.17 2.30
C THR A 77 11.52 12.83 2.71
N GLY A 78 11.12 11.74 2.05
CA GLY A 78 11.67 10.42 2.33
C GLY A 78 13.12 10.26 1.88
N ALA A 79 13.49 10.86 0.74
CA ALA A 79 14.87 10.87 0.25
C ALA A 79 15.82 11.55 1.24
N GLU A 80 15.49 12.77 1.67
CA GLU A 80 16.27 13.51 2.68
C GLU A 80 16.35 12.75 4.00
N MET A 81 15.24 12.18 4.47
CA MET A 81 15.23 11.40 5.72
C MET A 81 16.09 10.14 5.64
N MET A 82 16.00 9.41 4.52
CA MET A 82 16.72 8.14 4.34
C MET A 82 18.19 8.33 3.92
N ASP A 83 18.59 9.54 3.53
CA ASP A 83 19.99 9.91 3.26
C ASP A 83 20.77 10.28 4.54
N LEU A 84 20.06 10.56 5.65
CA LEU A 84 20.70 10.80 6.95
C LEU A 84 21.60 9.62 7.37
N PRO A 85 22.67 9.88 8.15
CA PRO A 85 23.49 8.84 8.74
C PRO A 85 22.65 7.81 9.51
N LEU A 86 23.02 6.53 9.46
CA LEU A 86 22.23 5.46 10.08
C LEU A 86 21.95 5.74 11.56
N GLU A 87 22.95 6.24 12.29
CA GLU A 87 22.83 6.61 13.71
C GLU A 87 21.73 7.65 13.95
N GLU A 88 21.61 8.64 13.06
CA GLU A 88 20.54 9.65 13.12
C GLU A 88 19.17 9.05 12.79
N LYS A 89 19.09 8.18 11.77
CA LYS A 89 17.85 7.50 11.39
C LYS A 89 17.32 6.60 12.51
N MET A 90 18.22 5.87 13.18
CA MET A 90 17.87 4.92 14.24
C MET A 90 17.26 5.59 15.49
N LYS A 91 17.52 6.88 15.74
CA LYS A 91 16.84 7.64 16.81
C LYS A 91 15.32 7.72 16.60
N TRP A 92 14.88 7.61 15.35
CA TRP A 92 13.49 7.71 14.94
C TRP A 92 12.85 6.35 14.64
N LEU A 93 13.54 5.26 15.00
CA LEU A 93 13.03 3.91 14.83
C LEU A 93 11.62 3.82 15.45
N ARG A 94 10.75 3.05 14.80
CA ARG A 94 9.43 2.71 15.34
C ARG A 94 9.61 2.16 16.76
N GLY A 95 8.82 2.69 17.70
CA GLY A 95 8.75 2.18 19.06
C GLY A 95 8.25 0.72 19.12
N ASP A 96 8.28 0.18 20.33
CA ASP A 96 7.74 -1.15 20.69
C ASP A 96 6.21 -1.19 20.77
N GLY A 97 5.56 -0.02 20.76
CA GLY A 97 4.11 0.14 20.77
C GLY A 97 3.36 -0.50 19.59
N THR A 98 2.04 -0.58 19.75
CA THR A 98 1.09 -1.16 18.77
C THR A 98 0.95 -0.35 17.48
N GLU A 99 1.61 0.79 17.34
CA GLU A 99 1.48 1.71 16.21
C GLU A 99 2.73 1.68 15.32
N SER A 100 2.54 1.75 14.00
CA SER A 100 3.61 1.54 13.00
C SER A 100 4.32 2.84 12.59
N PHE A 101 4.19 3.93 13.36
CA PHE A 101 4.65 5.26 12.95
C PHE A 101 6.16 5.47 13.19
N GLY A 102 6.76 6.35 12.39
CA GLY A 102 8.18 6.69 12.39
C GLY A 102 9.00 5.91 11.36
N TYR A 103 10.32 5.84 11.60
CA TYR A 103 11.25 5.15 10.72
C TYR A 103 11.26 3.65 10.97
N ILE A 104 11.22 2.86 9.91
CA ILE A 104 11.37 1.40 9.99
C ILE A 104 12.54 1.01 9.11
N PHE A 105 13.51 0.34 9.71
CA PHE A 105 14.61 -0.29 9.01
C PHE A 105 14.40 -1.79 9.01
N ARG A 106 14.00 -2.37 7.87
CA ARG A 106 13.76 -3.81 7.79
C ARG A 106 14.99 -4.51 7.22
N CYS A 107 15.76 -5.08 8.14
CA CYS A 107 16.86 -5.99 7.86
C CYS A 107 16.35 -7.44 7.97
N LYS A 108 17.04 -8.37 7.28
CA LYS A 108 17.21 -9.74 7.82
C LYS A 108 17.72 -9.59 9.28
N PRO A 109 17.38 -10.50 10.22
CA PRO A 109 17.51 -10.33 11.68
C PRO A 109 18.63 -9.37 12.17
N ILE A 110 18.29 -8.55 13.17
CA ILE A 110 19.17 -7.57 13.82
C ILE A 110 20.54 -8.20 14.10
N GLY A 111 21.59 -7.65 13.49
CA GLY A 111 22.97 -8.14 13.57
C GLY A 111 23.59 -8.56 12.24
N ALA A 112 22.78 -8.86 11.22
CA ALA A 112 23.27 -9.09 9.86
C ALA A 112 23.19 -7.78 9.07
N TYR A 113 24.31 -7.06 8.89
CA TYR A 113 24.39 -6.08 7.80
C TYR A 113 24.32 -6.86 6.48
N ALA A 114 23.11 -7.15 6.02
CA ALA A 114 22.90 -7.92 4.81
C ALA A 114 23.24 -7.02 3.61
N THR A 115 24.50 -7.03 3.22
CA THR A 115 24.85 -6.71 1.84
C THR A 115 24.35 -7.86 0.98
N ASN A 116 23.76 -7.57 -0.19
CA ASN A 116 23.50 -8.62 -1.17
C ASN A 116 24.83 -9.21 -1.68
N GLU A 117 24.73 -10.23 -2.54
CA GLU A 117 25.89 -10.89 -3.18
C GLU A 117 26.82 -9.93 -3.94
N TYR A 118 26.41 -8.67 -4.13
CA TYR A 118 27.13 -7.59 -4.81
C TYR A 118 27.60 -6.47 -3.87
N GLY A 119 27.53 -6.65 -2.54
CA GLY A 119 28.00 -5.65 -1.57
C GLY A 119 27.03 -4.48 -1.32
N ASN A 120 25.83 -4.48 -1.92
CA ASN A 120 24.86 -3.38 -1.78
C ASN A 120 23.92 -3.61 -0.59
N PRO A 121 23.44 -2.54 0.09
CA PRO A 121 22.44 -2.68 1.15
C PRO A 121 21.18 -3.43 0.66
N ASP A 122 20.81 -4.54 1.29
CA ASP A 122 19.59 -5.33 0.97
C ASP A 122 18.35 -4.88 1.79
N ASN A 123 18.43 -3.72 2.44
CA ASN A 123 17.45 -3.26 3.42
C ASN A 123 16.39 -2.37 2.79
N THR A 124 15.12 -2.68 3.06
CA THR A 124 14.02 -1.76 2.72
C THR A 124 13.77 -0.82 3.90
N GLU A 125 13.70 0.48 3.58
CA GLU A 125 13.48 1.57 4.53
C GLU A 125 12.04 2.10 4.38
N TYR A 126 11.44 2.49 5.50
CA TYR A 126 10.11 3.08 5.53
C TYR A 126 10.10 4.32 6.43
N LEU A 127 9.37 5.35 6.01
CA LEU A 127 8.99 6.49 6.83
C LEU A 127 7.46 6.53 6.88
N ASN A 128 6.89 6.32 8.06
CA ASN A 128 5.45 6.32 8.27
C ASN A 128 5.06 7.52 9.12
N VAL A 129 4.31 8.46 8.56
CA VAL A 129 3.71 9.57 9.29
C VAL A 129 2.25 9.25 9.57
N SER A 130 1.87 9.27 10.86
CA SER A 130 0.48 9.09 11.29
C SER A 130 -0.40 10.16 10.65
N ARG A 131 -1.60 9.75 10.22
CA ARG A 131 -2.64 10.67 9.79
C ARG A 131 -2.98 11.65 10.93
N GLU A 132 -3.16 11.15 12.13
CA GLU A 132 -3.54 11.92 13.31
C GLU A 132 -2.48 12.95 13.70
N ASP A 133 -1.19 12.56 13.71
CA ASP A 133 -0.11 13.53 13.96
C ASP A 133 -0.04 14.62 12.88
N ALA A 134 -0.29 14.27 11.61
CA ALA A 134 -0.33 15.27 10.55
C ALA A 134 -1.51 16.23 10.72
N LEU A 135 -2.71 15.72 11.01
CA LEU A 135 -3.92 16.55 11.18
C LEU A 135 -3.91 17.41 12.44
N ALA A 136 -3.24 16.97 13.51
CA ALA A 136 -3.15 17.69 14.77
C ALA A 136 -1.94 18.62 14.88
N TYR A 137 -1.02 18.60 13.90
CA TYR A 137 0.22 19.35 13.95
C TYR A 137 -0.03 20.85 14.24
N PRO A 138 0.74 21.48 15.17
CA PRO A 138 1.97 20.99 15.81
C PRO A 138 1.76 20.14 17.08
N GLU A 139 0.53 19.81 17.45
CA GLU A 139 0.26 18.92 18.58
C GLU A 139 0.72 17.49 18.27
N VAL A 140 1.11 16.75 19.32
CA VAL A 140 1.61 15.37 19.21
C VAL A 140 0.53 14.42 19.69
N VAL A 141 0.02 13.57 18.79
CA VAL A 141 -0.98 12.54 19.14
C VAL A 141 -0.27 11.23 19.50
N HIS A 142 0.69 10.83 18.67
CA HIS A 142 1.43 9.58 18.79
C HIS A 142 2.93 9.82 18.98
N ARG A 143 3.54 10.65 18.14
CA ARG A 143 4.99 10.90 18.21
C ARG A 143 5.45 12.15 17.48
N THR A 144 6.68 12.55 17.78
CA THR A 144 7.43 13.50 16.96
C THR A 144 8.20 12.80 15.84
N TYR A 145 8.58 13.58 14.83
CA TYR A 145 9.30 13.13 13.63
C TYR A 145 10.66 13.84 13.49
N PRO A 146 11.59 13.32 12.67
CA PRO A 146 12.88 13.97 12.41
C PRO A 146 12.71 15.44 11.97
N PRO A 147 13.69 16.33 12.26
CA PRO A 147 13.64 17.73 11.85
C PRO A 147 13.38 17.92 10.35
N VAL A 148 13.97 17.08 9.49
CA VAL A 148 13.75 17.11 8.03
C VAL A 148 12.30 16.79 7.64
N VAL A 149 11.62 15.94 8.41
CA VAL A 149 10.20 15.60 8.21
C VAL A 149 9.31 16.72 8.74
N ASN A 150 9.60 17.25 9.94
CA ASN A 150 8.85 18.37 10.51
C ASN A 150 8.94 19.64 9.64
N ALA A 151 10.12 19.91 9.06
CA ALA A 151 10.32 21.05 8.16
C ALA A 151 9.45 21.00 6.89
N ARG A 152 8.97 19.80 6.51
CA ARG A 152 8.08 19.57 5.35
C ARG A 152 6.65 19.20 5.78
N MET A 153 6.34 19.28 7.08
CA MET A 153 5.03 18.86 7.60
C MET A 153 3.91 19.73 7.03
N GLU A 154 3.99 21.05 7.21
CA GLU A 154 2.97 21.99 6.74
C GLU A 154 2.94 22.14 5.21
N SER A 155 4.11 22.14 4.56
CA SER A 155 4.20 22.38 3.12
C SER A 155 3.81 21.18 2.26
N THR A 156 3.94 19.96 2.80
CA THR A 156 3.89 18.73 1.99
C THR A 156 3.01 17.66 2.62
N ILE A 157 3.32 17.23 3.85
CA ILE A 157 2.70 16.05 4.45
C ILE A 157 1.24 16.32 4.78
N ILE A 158 0.95 17.45 5.43
CA ILE A 158 -0.41 17.87 5.80
C ILE A 158 -1.30 18.01 4.54
N PRO A 159 -0.89 18.77 3.49
CA PRO A 159 -1.63 18.81 2.24
C PRO A 159 -1.87 17.43 1.62
N PHE A 160 -0.86 16.55 1.61
CA PHE A 160 -0.99 15.22 1.03
C PHE A 160 -2.01 14.35 1.80
N VAL A 161 -1.97 14.41 3.13
CA VAL A 161 -2.91 13.72 4.01
C VAL A 161 -4.33 14.24 3.81
N HIS A 162 -4.53 15.56 3.84
CA HIS A 162 -5.85 16.16 3.59
C HIS A 162 -6.41 15.78 2.22
N LYS A 163 -5.58 15.86 1.18
CA LYS A 163 -6.03 15.52 -0.17
C LYS A 163 -6.39 14.04 -0.30
N SER A 164 -5.63 13.17 0.36
CA SER A 164 -5.93 11.73 0.38
C SER A 164 -7.22 11.43 1.16
N ILE A 165 -7.51 12.16 2.23
CA ILE A 165 -8.77 12.07 2.98
C ILE A 165 -9.95 12.58 2.13
N GLU A 166 -9.80 13.69 1.41
CA GLU A 166 -10.86 14.17 0.50
C GLU A 166 -11.22 13.12 -0.58
N VAL A 167 -10.21 12.43 -1.12
CA VAL A 167 -10.41 11.33 -2.07
C VAL A 167 -11.09 10.14 -1.40
N LEU A 168 -10.67 9.77 -0.18
CA LEU A 168 -11.28 8.71 0.62
C LEU A 168 -12.76 8.98 0.85
N ASP A 169 -13.11 10.15 1.37
CA ASP A 169 -14.49 10.48 1.74
C ASP A 169 -15.42 10.42 0.51
N ALA A 170 -14.99 10.98 -0.63
CA ALA A 170 -15.75 10.90 -1.87
C ALA A 170 -15.98 9.46 -2.36
N ILE A 171 -14.95 8.60 -2.25
CA ILE A 171 -15.07 7.18 -2.58
C ILE A 171 -16.03 6.47 -1.61
N MET A 172 -15.94 6.75 -0.32
CA MET A 172 -16.81 6.15 0.70
C MET A 172 -18.28 6.51 0.47
N THR A 173 -18.60 7.76 0.12
CA THR A 173 -19.95 8.18 -0.25
C THR A 173 -20.51 7.39 -1.45
N ILE A 174 -19.67 7.12 -2.46
CA ILE A 174 -20.07 6.30 -3.62
C ILE A 174 -20.32 4.86 -3.19
N PHE A 175 -19.48 4.29 -2.32
CA PHE A 175 -19.67 2.95 -1.80
C PHE A 175 -20.92 2.82 -0.93
N ASP A 176 -21.21 3.78 -0.05
CA ASP A 176 -22.46 3.79 0.72
C ASP A 176 -23.66 3.65 -0.22
N ARG A 177 -23.72 4.49 -1.26
CA ARG A 177 -24.80 4.47 -2.25
C ARG A 177 -24.87 3.17 -3.03
N LYS A 178 -23.74 2.67 -3.56
CA LYS A 178 -23.71 1.46 -4.39
C LYS A 178 -23.93 0.18 -3.59
N LEU A 179 -23.62 0.17 -2.29
CA LEU A 179 -23.95 -0.91 -1.36
C LEU A 179 -25.38 -0.76 -0.81
N GLY A 180 -26.04 0.38 -0.97
CA GLY A 180 -27.36 0.63 -0.37
C GLY A 180 -27.29 0.77 1.16
N LEU A 181 -26.17 1.31 1.66
CA LEU A 181 -26.02 1.72 3.06
C LEU A 181 -26.60 3.13 3.25
N PRO A 182 -26.99 3.50 4.49
CA PRO A 182 -27.24 4.89 4.83
C PRO A 182 -26.02 5.76 4.51
N GLU A 183 -26.25 6.96 3.97
CA GLU A 183 -25.19 7.91 3.65
C GLU A 183 -24.38 8.25 4.91
N GLY A 184 -23.04 8.23 4.79
CA GLY A 184 -22.12 8.53 5.89
C GLY A 184 -21.72 7.31 6.72
N THR A 185 -22.35 6.14 6.51
CA THR A 185 -22.04 4.93 7.28
C THR A 185 -20.55 4.59 7.23
N LEU A 186 -19.96 4.53 6.02
CA LEU A 186 -18.54 4.22 5.90
C LEU A 186 -17.65 5.37 6.41
N ALA A 187 -18.06 6.63 6.26
CA ALA A 187 -17.32 7.78 6.76
C ALA A 187 -17.24 7.78 8.30
N ASP A 188 -18.34 7.43 8.99
CA ASP A 188 -18.40 7.35 10.45
C ASP A 188 -17.46 6.27 11.00
N LEU A 189 -17.31 5.14 10.29
CA LEU A 189 -16.32 4.11 10.66
C LEU A 189 -14.87 4.57 10.47
N HIS A 190 -14.65 5.67 9.76
CA HIS A 190 -13.35 6.28 9.45
C HIS A 190 -13.26 7.72 9.96
N ALA A 191 -13.97 8.04 11.03
CA ALA A 191 -14.06 9.39 11.56
C ALA A 191 -12.68 10.04 11.71
N HIS A 192 -12.58 11.32 11.33
CA HIS A 192 -11.30 12.01 11.25
C HIS A 192 -10.63 12.20 12.62
N MET A 193 -11.44 12.27 13.67
CA MET A 193 -11.01 12.45 15.06
C MET A 193 -10.69 11.12 15.78
N ASP A 194 -11.11 9.98 15.24
CA ASP A 194 -10.86 8.69 15.88
C ASP A 194 -9.41 8.27 15.68
N ARG A 195 -8.80 7.68 16.72
CA ARG A 195 -7.50 7.05 16.57
C ARG A 195 -7.63 5.89 15.59
N SER A 196 -6.91 5.97 14.49
CA SER A 196 -6.80 4.91 13.50
C SER A 196 -5.35 4.49 13.34
N GLY A 197 -5.12 3.38 12.66
CA GLY A 197 -3.77 3.03 12.24
C GLY A 197 -3.32 3.73 10.97
N SER A 198 -4.09 4.68 10.39
CA SER A 198 -3.87 5.26 9.05
C SER A 198 -2.54 6.02 8.95
N ASP A 199 -1.83 5.87 7.84
CA ASP A 199 -0.50 6.48 7.68
C ASP A 199 -0.17 6.88 6.24
N ALA A 200 0.53 8.01 6.11
CA ALA A 200 1.27 8.38 4.92
C ALA A 200 2.66 7.76 4.99
N ARG A 201 3.00 6.94 4.00
CA ARG A 201 4.19 6.10 4.02
C ARG A 201 5.07 6.34 2.81
N VAL A 202 6.35 6.60 3.04
CA VAL A 202 7.39 6.55 2.01
C VAL A 202 8.18 5.26 2.17
N ILE A 203 8.40 4.54 1.06
CA ILE A 203 9.12 3.26 1.02
C ILE A 203 10.26 3.36 0.02
N LYS A 204 11.45 2.95 0.46
CA LYS A 204 12.64 2.78 -0.39
C LYS A 204 13.10 1.34 -0.33
N SER A 205 13.00 0.64 -1.45
CA SER A 205 13.61 -0.66 -1.63
C SER A 205 14.89 -0.53 -2.46
N PRO A 206 15.97 -1.23 -2.09
CA PRO A 206 17.23 -1.17 -2.81
C PRO A 206 17.11 -1.87 -4.18
N PRO A 207 18.03 -1.59 -5.11
CA PRO A 207 18.17 -2.36 -6.34
C PRO A 207 18.31 -3.86 -6.04
N LYS A 208 17.56 -4.68 -6.77
CA LYS A 208 17.66 -6.14 -6.70
C LYS A 208 17.72 -6.66 -8.12
N TYR A 209 18.93 -6.90 -8.62
CA TYR A 209 19.17 -7.34 -9.99
C TYR A 209 18.30 -8.54 -10.35
N ARG A 210 17.53 -8.39 -11.43
CA ARG A 210 16.67 -9.42 -12.00
C ARG A 210 16.92 -9.42 -13.51
N ASN A 211 17.65 -10.44 -13.98
CA ASN A 211 18.24 -10.41 -15.32
C ASN A 211 17.43 -11.12 -16.41
N ASP A 212 16.44 -11.98 -16.10
CA ASP A 212 16.09 -13.02 -17.07
C ASP A 212 14.61 -13.41 -17.23
N GLY A 213 13.65 -12.68 -16.65
CA GLY A 213 12.22 -13.00 -16.84
C GLY A 213 11.78 -14.36 -16.27
N GLY A 214 12.69 -15.13 -15.64
CA GLY A 214 12.40 -16.38 -14.95
C GLY A 214 11.57 -16.18 -13.67
N PRO A 215 11.10 -17.24 -13.01
CA PRO A 215 10.30 -17.13 -11.80
C PRO A 215 10.98 -16.25 -10.75
N VAL A 216 10.19 -15.43 -10.05
CA VAL A 216 10.72 -14.61 -8.94
C VAL A 216 11.13 -15.56 -7.83
N ASP A 217 12.42 -15.61 -7.54
CA ASP A 217 12.93 -16.28 -6.36
C ASP A 217 12.20 -15.73 -5.12
N LYS A 218 11.64 -16.63 -4.31
CA LYS A 218 10.87 -16.30 -3.11
C LYS A 218 11.72 -15.45 -2.15
N ASP A 219 13.04 -15.65 -2.14
CA ASP A 219 13.96 -14.91 -1.30
C ASP A 219 14.25 -13.48 -1.83
N LYS A 220 13.94 -13.22 -3.10
CA LYS A 220 14.07 -11.89 -3.74
C LYS A 220 12.80 -11.05 -3.68
N VAL A 221 11.70 -11.58 -3.14
CA VAL A 221 10.43 -10.85 -2.96
C VAL A 221 10.57 -9.79 -1.87
N SER A 222 10.44 -8.51 -2.23
CA SER A 222 10.56 -7.37 -1.32
C SER A 222 9.42 -7.31 -0.30
N ILE A 223 8.19 -7.53 -0.76
CA ILE A 223 7.01 -7.65 0.10
C ILE A 223 6.23 -8.90 -0.35
N GLY A 224 6.14 -9.88 0.54
CA GLY A 224 5.46 -11.15 0.29
C GLY A 224 3.98 -10.98 -0.10
N ALA A 225 3.39 -12.03 -0.66
CA ALA A 225 1.97 -12.05 -1.00
C ALA A 225 1.10 -11.73 0.23
N HIS A 226 0.30 -10.68 0.16
CA HIS A 226 -0.58 -10.22 1.22
C HIS A 226 -1.82 -9.50 0.68
N THR A 227 -2.79 -9.29 1.55
CA THR A 227 -3.83 -8.27 1.41
C THR A 227 -3.56 -7.13 2.40
N ASP A 228 -4.01 -5.93 2.05
CA ASP A 228 -3.93 -4.77 2.93
C ASP A 228 -4.91 -4.90 4.08
N PHE A 229 -4.49 -4.50 5.29
CA PHE A 229 -5.28 -4.73 6.51
C PHE A 229 -6.32 -3.63 6.78
N GLY A 230 -6.34 -2.60 5.94
CA GLY A 230 -7.19 -1.42 6.08
C GLY A 230 -8.36 -1.43 5.12
N SER A 231 -8.81 -0.24 4.75
CA SER A 231 -9.95 -0.02 3.87
C SER A 231 -9.52 0.27 2.44
N LEU A 232 -8.73 1.33 2.24
CA LEU A 232 -8.18 1.71 0.94
C LEU A 232 -6.70 1.99 1.06
N THR A 233 -5.98 1.73 -0.03
CA THR A 233 -4.60 2.17 -0.20
C THR A 233 -4.52 3.04 -1.45
N PHE A 234 -3.88 4.19 -1.36
CA PHE A 234 -3.52 5.04 -2.50
C PHE A 234 -2.01 4.98 -2.68
N LEU A 235 -1.54 4.28 -3.71
CA LEU A 235 -0.12 4.02 -3.96
C LEU A 235 0.38 4.79 -5.18
N HIS A 236 1.51 5.46 -5.03
CA HIS A 236 2.25 6.10 -6.10
C HIS A 236 3.66 5.51 -6.16
N ASN A 237 4.02 4.92 -7.29
CA ASN A 237 5.36 4.39 -7.54
C ASN A 237 5.88 4.85 -8.91
N ARG A 238 7.20 4.85 -9.07
CA ARG A 238 7.86 5.26 -10.33
C ARG A 238 8.39 4.08 -11.14
N LEU A 239 8.84 3.03 -10.45
CA LEU A 239 9.29 1.77 -11.04
C LEU A 239 8.26 0.67 -10.82
N GLY A 240 8.32 -0.38 -11.64
CA GLY A 240 7.47 -1.55 -11.52
C GLY A 240 7.68 -2.35 -10.23
N GLY A 241 7.38 -3.64 -10.27
CA GLY A 241 7.56 -4.55 -9.14
C GLY A 241 6.29 -4.85 -8.35
N LEU A 242 5.26 -3.99 -8.40
CA LEU A 242 3.94 -4.38 -7.89
C LEU A 242 3.35 -5.46 -8.80
N GLN A 243 2.93 -6.57 -8.19
CA GLN A 243 2.17 -7.61 -8.86
C GLN A 243 0.87 -7.90 -8.11
N VAL A 244 -0.20 -8.14 -8.87
CA VAL A 244 -1.49 -8.59 -8.35
C VAL A 244 -1.73 -10.02 -8.79
N LEU A 245 -2.49 -10.77 -8.00
CA LEU A 245 -3.02 -12.07 -8.38
C LEU A 245 -4.49 -11.88 -8.76
N PRO A 246 -4.84 -11.88 -10.05
CA PRO A 246 -6.22 -11.71 -10.49
C PRO A 246 -7.12 -12.84 -9.96
N PRO A 247 -8.40 -12.58 -9.67
CA PRO A 247 -9.27 -13.62 -9.16
C PRO A 247 -9.43 -14.78 -10.13
N GLY A 248 -9.28 -16.01 -9.63
CA GLY A 248 -9.36 -17.23 -10.44
C GLY A 248 -8.13 -17.50 -11.30
N SER A 249 -7.08 -16.68 -11.19
CA SER A 249 -5.78 -16.93 -11.81
C SER A 249 -4.79 -17.50 -10.79
N GLU A 250 -3.86 -18.31 -11.27
CA GLU A 250 -2.67 -18.74 -10.52
C GLU A 250 -1.44 -17.87 -10.85
N ASP A 251 -1.57 -16.98 -11.83
CA ASP A 251 -0.49 -16.17 -12.39
C ASP A 251 -0.47 -14.75 -11.82
N TRP A 252 0.74 -14.33 -11.43
CA TRP A 252 0.98 -12.97 -10.93
C TRP A 252 1.23 -12.02 -12.09
N HIS A 253 0.43 -10.96 -12.18
CA HIS A 253 0.53 -9.97 -13.24
C HIS A 253 1.10 -8.66 -12.69
N TYR A 254 1.96 -7.99 -13.45
CA TYR A 254 2.48 -6.68 -13.05
C TYR A 254 1.42 -5.58 -13.15
N VAL A 255 1.53 -4.60 -12.27
CA VAL A 255 0.83 -3.33 -12.40
C VAL A 255 1.81 -2.29 -12.93
N LEU A 256 1.46 -1.68 -14.06
CA LEU A 256 2.29 -0.68 -14.73
C LEU A 256 2.25 0.63 -13.91
N PRO A 257 3.39 1.22 -13.52
CA PRO A 257 3.38 2.56 -12.95
C PRO A 257 3.00 3.56 -14.04
N VAL A 258 1.92 4.33 -13.82
CA VAL A 258 1.47 5.37 -14.74
C VAL A 258 1.61 6.73 -14.05
N PRO A 259 2.47 7.64 -14.54
CA PRO A 259 2.58 9.00 -14.00
C PRO A 259 1.22 9.72 -13.97
N GLY A 260 0.96 10.56 -12.97
CA GLY A 260 -0.33 11.24 -12.81
C GLY A 260 -1.45 10.37 -12.22
N HIS A 261 -1.17 9.09 -11.91
CA HIS A 261 -2.16 8.16 -11.41
C HIS A 261 -1.75 7.56 -10.06
N ALA A 262 -2.71 7.48 -9.15
CA ALA A 262 -2.62 6.59 -7.99
C ALA A 262 -3.04 5.17 -8.40
N ILE A 263 -2.33 4.15 -7.95
CA ILE A 263 -2.84 2.78 -7.92
C ILE A 263 -3.64 2.65 -6.63
N CYS A 264 -4.93 2.36 -6.76
CA CYS A 264 -5.82 2.24 -5.62
C CYS A 264 -6.23 0.78 -5.44
N ASN A 265 -6.35 0.33 -4.19
CA ASN A 265 -6.92 -0.98 -3.89
C ASN A 265 -7.77 -1.04 -2.63
N ILE A 266 -8.70 -2.00 -2.63
CA ILE A 266 -9.51 -2.37 -1.46
C ILE A 266 -8.67 -3.22 -0.52
N GLY A 267 -8.77 -2.94 0.77
CA GLY A 267 -8.22 -3.76 1.85
C GLY A 267 -9.28 -4.60 2.58
N ASP A 268 -8.81 -5.40 3.52
CA ASP A 268 -9.59 -6.38 4.27
C ASP A 268 -10.77 -5.74 5.03
N SER A 269 -10.63 -4.53 5.58
CA SER A 269 -11.70 -3.88 6.34
C SER A 269 -12.93 -3.59 5.47
N LEU A 270 -12.74 -3.04 4.27
CA LEU A 270 -13.84 -2.82 3.31
C LEU A 270 -14.37 -4.13 2.72
N GLY A 271 -13.50 -5.12 2.50
CA GLY A 271 -13.92 -6.46 2.12
C GLY A 271 -14.83 -7.09 3.18
N LEU A 272 -14.53 -6.88 4.46
CA LEU A 272 -15.33 -7.33 5.59
C LEU A 272 -16.67 -6.58 5.66
N PHE A 273 -16.63 -5.24 5.69
CA PHE A 273 -17.83 -4.40 5.77
C PHE A 273 -18.83 -4.68 4.65
N SER A 274 -18.33 -4.92 3.44
CA SER A 274 -19.16 -5.22 2.26
C SER A 274 -19.59 -6.68 2.12
N GLY A 275 -19.28 -7.56 3.09
CA GLY A 275 -19.61 -8.98 3.00
C GLY A 275 -19.01 -9.68 1.77
N GLY A 276 -17.85 -9.21 1.29
CA GLY A 276 -17.15 -9.76 0.14
C GLY A 276 -17.61 -9.22 -1.22
N VAL A 277 -18.53 -8.25 -1.25
CA VAL A 277 -18.94 -7.58 -2.50
C VAL A 277 -17.78 -6.77 -3.08
N LEU A 278 -17.08 -5.99 -2.25
CA LEU A 278 -15.82 -5.34 -2.61
C LEU A 278 -14.67 -6.33 -2.39
N ARG A 279 -13.74 -6.41 -3.34
CA ARG A 279 -12.69 -7.45 -3.31
C ARG A 279 -11.36 -6.92 -2.78
N SER A 280 -10.92 -7.47 -1.65
CA SER A 280 -9.52 -7.33 -1.20
C SER A 280 -8.68 -8.40 -1.90
N ASN A 281 -7.86 -7.98 -2.88
CA ASN A 281 -7.08 -8.91 -3.71
C ASN A 281 -5.63 -9.04 -3.25
N MET A 282 -5.10 -10.26 -3.42
CA MET A 282 -3.72 -10.59 -3.08
C MET A 282 -2.75 -9.86 -4.01
N HIS A 283 -1.77 -9.20 -3.42
CA HIS A 283 -0.72 -8.51 -4.15
C HIS A 283 0.64 -8.74 -3.47
N ARG A 284 1.73 -8.51 -4.21
CA ARG A 284 3.11 -8.63 -3.73
C ARG A 284 3.99 -7.58 -4.40
N VAL A 285 5.14 -7.31 -3.79
CA VAL A 285 6.17 -6.47 -4.42
C VAL A 285 7.42 -7.32 -4.65
N VAL A 286 7.77 -7.45 -5.92
CA VAL A 286 8.96 -8.13 -6.42
C VAL A 286 9.95 -7.09 -6.97
N PRO A 287 11.21 -7.46 -7.26
CA PRO A 287 12.12 -6.56 -7.94
C PRO A 287 11.50 -6.02 -9.24
N PRO A 288 11.69 -4.74 -9.59
CA PRO A 288 11.21 -4.20 -10.85
C PRO A 288 11.68 -5.05 -12.04
N PRO A 289 10.89 -5.16 -13.12
CA PRO A 289 11.27 -6.00 -14.26
C PRO A 289 12.39 -5.37 -15.11
N GLY A 290 13.27 -6.23 -15.64
CA GLY A 290 14.28 -5.84 -16.62
C GLY A 290 15.28 -4.78 -16.11
N PRO A 291 15.65 -3.79 -16.94
CA PRO A 291 16.62 -2.75 -16.57
C PRO A 291 16.20 -1.91 -15.35
N GLN A 292 14.90 -1.82 -15.05
CA GLN A 292 14.42 -1.12 -13.85
C GLN A 292 14.94 -1.75 -12.55
N SER A 293 15.30 -3.04 -12.57
CA SER A 293 15.81 -3.76 -11.39
C SER A 293 17.13 -3.22 -10.83
N ALA A 294 17.89 -2.48 -11.65
CA ALA A 294 19.15 -1.85 -11.29
C ALA A 294 18.97 -0.56 -10.47
N TYR A 295 17.75 -0.07 -10.30
CA TYR A 295 17.45 1.21 -9.65
C TYR A 295 16.71 1.02 -8.33
N PRO A 296 16.92 1.91 -7.34
CA PRO A 296 16.15 1.88 -6.11
C PRO A 296 14.67 2.16 -6.41
N ARG A 297 13.80 1.31 -5.86
CA ARG A 297 12.35 1.47 -6.02
C ARG A 297 11.79 2.33 -4.89
N TRP A 298 11.23 3.47 -5.27
CA TRP A 298 10.51 4.36 -4.39
C TRP A 298 8.99 4.21 -4.56
N SER A 299 8.27 4.23 -3.44
CA SER A 299 6.81 4.39 -3.45
C SER A 299 6.31 5.22 -2.28
N VAL A 300 5.29 6.04 -2.52
CA VAL A 300 4.48 6.73 -1.51
C VAL A 300 3.13 6.04 -1.44
N ALA A 301 2.64 5.74 -0.25
CA ALA A 301 1.34 5.14 -0.04
C ALA A 301 0.58 5.89 1.06
N PHE A 302 -0.71 6.12 0.88
CA PHE A 302 -1.61 6.49 1.96
C PHE A 302 -2.50 5.29 2.29
N PHE A 303 -2.34 4.74 3.49
CA PHE A 303 -3.15 3.63 3.98
C PHE A 303 -4.29 4.15 4.84
N THR A 304 -5.52 3.85 4.47
CA THR A 304 -6.71 4.23 5.24
C THR A 304 -7.20 3.03 6.04
N ARG A 305 -7.62 3.29 7.28
CA ARG A 305 -8.11 2.28 8.21
C ARG A 305 -9.30 2.82 8.99
N PRO A 306 -10.25 1.98 9.39
CA PRO A 306 -11.28 2.37 10.34
C PRO A 306 -10.67 2.82 11.67
N GLY A 307 -11.46 3.51 12.49
CA GLY A 307 -11.11 3.79 13.88
C GLY A 307 -10.74 2.49 14.63
N ASN A 308 -9.76 2.55 15.53
CA ASN A 308 -9.19 1.36 16.18
C ASN A 308 -10.22 0.57 17.01
N ASP A 309 -11.24 1.23 17.53
CA ASP A 309 -12.31 0.63 18.33
C ASP A 309 -13.50 0.14 17.49
N VAL A 310 -13.51 0.45 16.19
CA VAL A 310 -14.53 -0.04 15.26
C VAL A 310 -14.48 -1.55 15.19
N LYS A 311 -15.62 -2.20 15.46
CA LYS A 311 -15.78 -3.65 15.30
C LYS A 311 -15.80 -4.01 13.81
N LEU A 312 -14.91 -4.90 13.41
CA LEU A 312 -14.92 -5.46 12.06
C LEU A 312 -16.03 -6.51 11.95
N ARG A 313 -17.01 -6.21 11.10
CA ARG A 313 -18.14 -7.08 10.77
C ARG A 313 -18.70 -6.73 9.40
N ALA A 314 -19.43 -7.62 8.75
CA ALA A 314 -20.27 -7.20 7.63
C ALA A 314 -21.38 -6.24 8.08
N LEU A 315 -21.68 -5.27 7.21
CA LEU A 315 -22.72 -4.27 7.40
C LEU A 315 -24.06 -4.80 6.85
N GLU A 316 -24.73 -5.64 7.64
CA GLU A 316 -26.00 -6.26 7.29
C GLU A 316 -27.17 -5.26 7.18
N GLU A 317 -26.94 -4.00 7.52
CA GLU A 317 -27.82 -2.87 7.23
C GLU A 317 -28.03 -2.71 5.70
N SER A 318 -27.03 -3.08 4.90
CA SER A 318 -27.15 -3.11 3.45
C SER A 318 -27.94 -4.33 2.94
N PRO A 319 -28.93 -4.15 2.06
CA PRO A 319 -29.61 -5.27 1.41
C PRO A 319 -28.66 -6.08 0.51
N ILE A 320 -27.70 -5.43 -0.15
CA ILE A 320 -26.72 -6.07 -1.04
C ILE A 320 -25.76 -6.93 -0.23
N VAL A 321 -25.30 -6.45 0.92
CA VAL A 321 -24.44 -7.23 1.83
C VAL A 321 -25.19 -8.44 2.37
N ARG A 322 -26.44 -8.27 2.82
CA ARG A 322 -27.26 -9.40 3.29
C ARG A 322 -27.45 -10.49 2.23
N GLU A 323 -27.73 -10.07 1.00
CA GLU A 323 -27.88 -11.00 -0.13
C GLU A 323 -26.58 -11.73 -0.45
N ALA A 324 -25.44 -11.03 -0.44
CA ALA A 324 -24.14 -11.66 -0.63
C ALA A 324 -23.87 -12.72 0.43
N LEU A 325 -24.11 -12.41 1.70
CA LEU A 325 -23.92 -13.34 2.82
C LEU A 325 -24.89 -14.52 2.80
N SER A 326 -26.13 -14.35 2.34
CA SER A 326 -27.12 -15.43 2.30
C SER A 326 -26.78 -16.53 1.30
N ARG A 327 -25.90 -16.24 0.32
CA ARG A 327 -25.41 -17.21 -0.67
C ARG A 327 -24.22 -18.04 -0.18
N MET A 328 -23.72 -17.76 1.02
CA MET A 328 -22.53 -18.39 1.59
C MET A 328 -22.88 -19.52 2.56
N SER A 329 -21.98 -20.50 2.72
CA SER A 329 -22.08 -21.47 3.81
C SER A 329 -21.89 -20.78 5.17
N PRO A 330 -22.36 -21.38 6.29
CA PRO A 330 -22.13 -20.83 7.63
C PRO A 330 -20.65 -20.56 7.92
N GLU A 331 -19.75 -21.45 7.49
CA GLU A 331 -18.30 -21.34 7.69
C GLU A 331 -17.70 -20.18 6.87
N GLN A 332 -18.21 -19.95 5.66
CA GLN A 332 -17.81 -18.81 4.82
C GLN A 332 -18.30 -17.50 5.42
N ARG A 333 -19.56 -17.45 5.86
CA ARG A 333 -20.18 -16.27 6.50
C ARG A 333 -19.44 -15.88 7.77
N ALA A 334 -19.03 -16.85 8.60
CA ALA A 334 -18.31 -16.60 9.85
C ALA A 334 -17.01 -15.78 9.67
N LYS A 335 -16.36 -15.85 8.50
CA LYS A 335 -15.15 -15.07 8.19
C LYS A 335 -15.42 -13.56 8.17
N TYR A 336 -16.66 -13.14 7.90
CA TYR A 336 -17.08 -11.74 7.88
C TYR A 336 -17.47 -11.20 9.26
N PHE A 337 -17.41 -12.03 10.30
CA PHE A 337 -17.70 -11.64 11.69
C PHE A 337 -16.56 -12.11 12.62
N PRO A 338 -15.32 -11.59 12.45
CA PRO A 338 -14.15 -12.06 13.18
C PRO A 338 -14.17 -11.74 14.69
N ASN A 339 -15.18 -11.00 15.17
CA ASN A 339 -15.36 -10.59 16.57
C ASN A 339 -14.11 -9.89 17.15
N VAL A 340 -13.57 -8.94 16.39
CA VAL A 340 -12.44 -8.11 16.79
C VAL A 340 -12.66 -6.67 16.36
N THR A 341 -11.97 -5.74 17.03
CA THR A 341 -11.85 -4.36 16.55
C THR A 341 -10.76 -4.23 15.48
N GLN A 342 -10.77 -3.13 14.73
CA GLN A 342 -9.74 -2.82 13.75
C GLN A 342 -8.34 -2.76 14.39
N GLY A 343 -8.21 -2.18 15.58
CA GLY A 343 -6.93 -2.11 16.32
C GLY A 343 -6.40 -3.50 16.67
N GLN A 344 -7.28 -4.39 17.14
CA GLN A 344 -6.94 -5.78 17.43
C GLN A 344 -6.57 -6.57 16.17
N TRP A 345 -7.29 -6.35 15.06
CA TRP A 345 -6.99 -6.95 13.76
C TRP A 345 -5.60 -6.55 13.26
N LEU A 346 -5.27 -5.26 13.34
CA LEU A 346 -3.98 -4.72 12.95
C LEU A 346 -2.84 -5.32 13.79
N ALA A 347 -3.02 -5.40 15.11
CA ALA A 347 -2.05 -6.01 16.03
C ALA A 347 -1.81 -7.49 15.68
N ARG A 348 -2.87 -8.31 15.55
CA ARG A 348 -2.77 -9.73 15.21
C ARG A 348 -2.05 -9.97 13.88
N ARG A 349 -2.38 -9.20 12.84
CA ARG A 349 -1.75 -9.33 11.51
C ARG A 349 -0.26 -8.98 11.59
N ARG A 350 0.12 -7.97 12.38
CA ARG A 350 1.52 -7.60 12.61
C ARG A 350 2.29 -8.69 13.35
N ASP A 351 1.72 -9.26 14.40
CA ASP A 351 2.36 -10.34 15.16
C ASP A 351 2.60 -11.56 14.28
N ASN A 352 1.62 -11.90 13.44
CA ASN A 352 1.75 -12.99 12.47
C ASN A 352 2.86 -12.71 11.43
N VAL A 353 2.99 -11.47 10.95
CA VAL A 353 4.10 -11.10 10.06
C VAL A 353 5.43 -11.18 10.81
N THR A 354 5.50 -10.71 12.05
CA THR A 354 6.72 -10.73 12.88
C THR A 354 7.16 -12.16 13.20
N LEU A 355 6.21 -13.03 13.56
CA LEU A 355 6.45 -14.46 13.82
C LEU A 355 6.91 -15.19 12.54
N LYS A 356 6.29 -14.93 11.39
CA LYS A 356 6.76 -15.46 10.10
C LYS A 356 8.20 -15.04 9.81
N ASN A 357 8.54 -13.78 10.06
CA ASN A 357 9.91 -13.28 9.86
C ASN A 357 10.92 -13.93 10.81
N ARG A 358 10.57 -14.13 12.09
CA ARG A 358 11.41 -14.84 13.06
C ARG A 358 11.62 -16.30 12.65
N LYS A 359 10.57 -17.01 12.23
CA LYS A 359 10.69 -18.41 11.76
C LYS A 359 11.54 -18.53 10.50
N ALA A 360 11.39 -17.61 9.55
CA ALA A 360 12.22 -17.56 8.34
C ALA A 360 13.71 -17.33 8.67
N SER A 361 14.00 -16.47 9.64
CA SER A 361 15.37 -16.21 10.14
C SER A 361 16.01 -17.43 10.82
N ILE A 362 15.24 -18.20 11.60
CA ILE A 362 15.76 -19.43 12.23
C ILE A 362 16.09 -20.47 11.16
N HIS A 363 15.23 -20.63 10.14
CA HIS A 363 15.49 -21.57 9.05
C HIS A 363 16.68 -21.16 8.18
N SER A 364 16.89 -19.86 7.93
CA SER A 364 18.07 -19.39 7.19
C SER A 364 19.37 -19.62 7.94
N ASN A 365 19.38 -19.45 9.27
CA ASN A 365 20.56 -19.66 10.11
C ASN A 365 20.94 -21.15 10.22
N ILE A 366 19.96 -22.05 10.24
CA ILE A 366 20.20 -23.50 10.22
C ILE A 366 20.81 -23.92 8.87
N LYS A 367 20.28 -23.39 7.76
CA LYS A 367 20.79 -23.69 6.41
C LYS A 367 22.23 -23.20 6.23
N SER A 368 22.56 -21.97 6.66
CA SER A 368 23.93 -21.46 6.61
C SER A 368 24.90 -22.21 7.53
N SER A 369 24.42 -22.75 8.66
CA SER A 369 25.27 -23.59 9.52
C SER A 369 25.55 -24.94 8.88
N LEU A 370 24.59 -25.55 8.17
CA LEU A 370 24.76 -26.85 7.54
C LEU A 370 25.68 -26.77 6.30
N ASP A 371 25.63 -25.66 5.55
CA ASP A 371 26.51 -25.43 4.41
C ASP A 371 27.97 -25.18 4.83
N ASN A 372 28.21 -24.70 6.07
CA ASN A 372 29.56 -24.54 6.64
C ASN A 372 30.16 -25.83 7.24
N PHE A 373 29.38 -26.91 7.35
CA PHE A 373 29.86 -28.22 7.81
C PHE A 373 29.99 -29.24 6.67
N ALA A 374 29.78 -28.83 5.41
CA ALA A 374 29.82 -29.69 4.23
C ALA A 374 31.00 -29.38 3.26
N LEU A 375 32.12 -28.88 3.78
CA LEU A 375 33.40 -28.79 3.06
C LEU A 375 34.46 -29.69 3.71
#